data_AF-A0A2V2PVY5-F1
#
_entry.id   AF-A0A2V2PVY5-F1
#
_cell.length_a   1.000
_cell.length_b   1.000
_cell.length_c   1.000
_cell.angle_alpha   90.00
_cell.angle_beta   90.00
_cell.angle_gamma   90.00
#
_symmetry.space_group_name_H-M   'P 1'
#
loop_
_entity.id
_entity.type
_entity.pdbx_description
1 polymer ?
#
loop_
_entity_poly.entity_id
_entity_poly.type
_entity_poly.pdbx_seq_one_letter_code
_entity_poly.pdbx_strand_id
1 'polypeptide(L)'
;MSRISVRGFAVASATAVTTVGAVVGVAAGGAPAADDNNNFEAAAADTTLLADIPAGQQAQVQTASLTQQADAQASAADAAAKKSAEESARLQAAKDAKSKKAAAEAKAEADRKAAEQKKKEEAERASRSAVRDASSFTAQGSYTVAQVKAMARQMVPADQFQCFSNIVNHESTWNYRATNPSSGAYGLMQALPGHKMSSAGADWQSNPATQIKWGLSYMDSRYGSPCGAWSFWQANNWY
;
A
#
# COMPACT_ATOMS: atom_id res chain seq x y z
N MET A 1 -11.23 46.20 -22.21
CA MET A 1 -12.11 45.81 -21.09
C MET A 1 -12.62 44.41 -21.40
N SER A 2 -12.48 43.33 -20.63
CA SER A 2 -11.83 43.02 -19.36
C SER A 2 -11.45 41.54 -19.45
N ARG A 3 -10.28 41.16 -18.91
CA ARG A 3 -9.88 39.76 -18.71
C ARG A 3 -10.38 39.30 -17.35
N ILE A 4 -11.05 38.15 -17.25
CA ILE A 4 -11.33 37.51 -15.97
C ILE A 4 -10.60 36.17 -15.94
N SER A 5 -9.53 36.19 -15.15
CA SER A 5 -8.66 35.09 -14.79
C SER A 5 -9.26 34.39 -13.57
N VAL A 6 -9.58 33.10 -13.66
CA VAL A 6 -9.92 32.28 -12.49
C VAL A 6 -8.70 31.47 -12.10
N ARG A 7 -7.98 31.95 -11.08
CA ARG A 7 -6.96 31.19 -10.35
C ARG A 7 -7.68 30.25 -9.37
N GLY A 8 -7.48 28.95 -9.54
CA GLY A 8 -7.91 27.94 -8.57
C GLY A 8 -7.14 28.09 -7.25
N PHE A 9 -7.88 28.17 -6.16
CA PHE A 9 -7.37 28.15 -4.79
C PHE A 9 -6.74 26.78 -4.49
N ALA A 10 -5.46 26.77 -4.13
CA ALA A 10 -4.83 25.63 -3.48
C ALA A 10 -5.22 25.64 -2.00
N VAL A 11 -5.93 24.61 -1.54
CA VAL A 11 -6.21 24.37 -0.12
C VAL A 11 -4.99 23.64 0.45
N ALA A 12 -4.19 24.35 1.25
CA ALA A 12 -3.16 23.76 2.08
C ALA A 12 -3.79 23.34 3.42
N SER A 13 -4.07 22.04 3.58
CA SER A 13 -4.46 21.47 4.87
C SER A 13 -3.22 21.32 5.75
N ALA A 14 -3.07 22.20 6.74
CA ALA A 14 -2.09 22.07 7.81
C ALA A 14 -2.71 21.23 8.95
N THR A 15 -2.38 19.94 9.00
CA THR A 15 -2.72 19.09 10.15
C THR A 15 -1.65 19.28 11.24
N ALA A 16 -2.01 20.00 12.29
CA ALA A 16 -1.18 20.11 13.50
C ALA A 16 -1.14 18.76 14.21
N VAL A 17 0.06 18.20 14.40
CA VAL A 17 0.28 16.99 15.19
C VAL A 17 0.56 17.40 16.62
N THR A 18 -0.43 17.26 17.49
CA THR A 18 -0.28 17.30 18.95
C THR A 18 0.18 15.94 19.45
N THR A 19 1.49 15.75 19.62
CA THR A 19 2.02 14.58 20.33
C THR A 19 2.07 14.87 21.83
N VAL A 20 1.11 14.31 22.58
CA VAL A 20 1.20 14.16 24.04
C VAL A 20 2.10 12.95 24.30
N GLY A 21 3.31 13.17 24.79
CA GLY A 21 4.22 12.11 25.21
C GLY A 21 3.81 11.56 26.57
N ALA A 22 3.34 10.31 26.61
CA ALA A 22 3.18 9.56 27.85
C ALA A 22 4.56 9.05 28.29
N VAL A 23 5.04 9.52 29.44
CA VAL A 23 6.23 8.97 30.10
C VAL A 23 5.76 7.83 31.02
N VAL A 24 5.95 6.58 30.59
CA VAL A 24 5.78 5.42 31.47
C VAL A 24 7.12 5.16 32.14
N GLY A 25 7.20 5.43 33.44
CA GLY A 25 8.33 5.05 34.28
C GLY A 25 8.30 3.55 34.53
N VAL A 26 9.29 2.82 34.02
CA VAL A 26 9.62 1.46 34.48
C VAL A 26 10.66 1.60 35.58
N ALA A 27 10.23 1.41 36.83
CA ALA A 27 11.11 1.08 37.93
C ALA A 27 11.38 -0.42 37.89
N ALA A 28 12.62 -0.81 37.56
CA ALA A 28 13.11 -2.17 37.76
C ALA A 28 14.15 -2.13 38.88
N GLY A 29 13.78 -2.67 40.05
CA GLY A 29 14.69 -2.88 41.17
C GLY A 29 15.77 -3.90 40.82
N GLY A 30 17.02 -3.58 41.14
CA GLY A 30 18.16 -4.47 40.96
C GLY A 30 18.59 -5.09 42.28
N ALA A 31 18.79 -6.41 42.27
CA ALA A 31 19.78 -7.15 43.05
C ALA A 31 19.86 -8.60 42.52
N PRO A 32 20.96 -9.36 42.72
CA PRO A 32 22.36 -8.96 42.90
C PRO A 32 23.27 -9.64 41.85
N ALA A 33 24.43 -9.07 41.56
CA ALA A 33 25.52 -9.79 40.92
C ALA A 33 26.81 -9.47 41.66
N ALA A 34 27.37 -10.51 42.28
CA ALA A 34 28.72 -10.55 42.80
C ALA A 34 29.70 -10.50 41.62
N ASP A 35 30.70 -9.63 41.68
CA ASP A 35 32.10 -10.02 41.46
C ASP A 35 33.07 -8.94 41.94
N ASP A 36 33.91 -9.36 42.88
CA ASP A 36 35.33 -9.09 43.13
C ASP A 36 36.02 -7.73 42.89
N ASN A 37 36.78 -7.38 43.94
CA ASN A 37 38.02 -6.61 44.01
C ASN A 37 37.95 -5.09 43.91
N ASN A 38 37.99 -4.43 45.09
CA ASN A 38 39.18 -3.69 45.52
C ASN A 38 39.03 -3.11 46.95
N ASN A 39 39.86 -3.62 47.84
CA ASN A 39 40.50 -2.96 48.98
C ASN A 39 39.78 -1.78 49.66
N PHE A 40 39.01 -2.07 50.72
CA PHE A 40 38.91 -1.18 51.88
C PHE A 40 39.61 -1.86 53.05
N GLU A 41 40.89 -1.57 53.17
CA GLU A 41 41.69 -1.90 54.34
C GLU A 41 41.19 -1.05 55.51
N ALA A 42 40.39 -1.66 56.38
CA ALA A 42 40.07 -1.10 57.69
C ALA A 42 41.32 -1.21 58.58
N ALA A 43 42.27 -0.28 58.39
CA ALA A 43 43.39 -0.11 59.30
C ALA A 43 42.89 0.59 60.58
N ALA A 44 42.28 -0.20 61.47
CA ALA A 44 42.08 0.17 62.86
C ALA A 44 43.31 -0.26 63.66
N ALA A 45 44.34 0.60 63.71
CA ALA A 45 45.38 0.55 64.73
C ALA A 45 46.14 1.87 64.73
N ASP A 46 45.81 2.77 65.67
CA ASP A 46 46.82 3.39 66.54
C ASP A 46 46.12 4.15 67.67
N THR A 47 45.94 3.46 68.79
CA THR A 47 45.57 4.08 70.08
C THR A 47 46.83 4.69 70.68
N THR A 48 47.11 5.95 70.35
CA THR A 48 48.12 6.75 71.04
C THR A 48 47.51 8.06 71.55
N LEU A 49 47.34 8.07 72.88
CA LEU A 49 47.45 9.19 73.81
C LEU A 49 46.61 10.49 73.64
N LEU A 50 45.80 10.72 74.67
CA LEU A 50 45.24 11.97 75.17
C LEU A 50 46.08 13.23 74.87
N ALA A 51 45.52 14.13 74.06
CA ALA A 51 45.69 15.57 74.21
C ALA A 51 44.41 16.27 73.71
N ASP A 52 43.99 17.27 74.47
CA ASP A 52 42.80 18.10 74.32
C ASP A 52 42.67 18.68 72.89
N ILE A 53 41.60 18.30 72.17
CA ILE A 53 41.24 18.87 70.86
C ILE A 53 39.80 19.40 71.00
N PRO A 54 39.49 20.63 70.56
CA PRO A 54 38.12 21.14 70.53
C PRO A 54 37.32 20.38 69.45
N ALA A 55 36.95 19.14 69.75
CA ALA A 55 36.45 18.14 68.80
C ALA A 55 35.00 18.38 68.36
N GLY A 56 34.29 19.35 68.95
CA GLY A 56 32.92 19.66 68.57
C GLY A 56 32.79 20.53 67.32
N GLN A 57 33.70 21.48 67.10
CA GLN A 57 33.56 22.49 66.03
C GLN A 57 34.30 22.10 64.74
N GLN A 58 35.51 21.53 64.82
CA GLN A 58 36.29 21.13 63.64
C GLN A 58 35.68 19.91 62.92
N ALA A 59 35.15 18.92 63.66
CA ALA A 59 34.48 17.75 63.09
C ALA A 59 33.17 18.13 62.39
N GLN A 60 32.40 19.09 62.93
CA GLN A 60 31.17 19.57 62.28
C GLN A 60 31.44 20.36 61.00
N VAL A 61 32.56 21.07 60.91
CA VAL A 61 32.94 21.82 59.69
C VAL A 61 33.37 20.85 58.57
N GLN A 62 34.09 19.77 58.89
CA GLN A 62 34.47 18.76 57.90
C GLN A 62 33.27 17.98 57.36
N THR A 63 32.36 17.54 58.24
CA THR A 63 31.14 16.84 57.83
C THR A 63 30.21 17.73 56.99
N ALA A 64 30.06 19.01 57.35
CA ALA A 64 29.30 19.96 56.54
C ALA A 64 29.90 20.14 55.13
N SER A 65 31.23 20.19 55.00
CA SER A 65 31.89 20.33 53.69
C SER A 65 31.74 19.08 52.81
N LEU A 66 31.78 17.89 53.40
CA LEU A 66 31.59 16.62 52.71
C LEU A 66 30.15 16.46 52.22
N THR A 67 29.16 16.81 53.05
CA THR A 67 27.75 16.83 52.66
C THR A 67 27.51 17.80 51.50
N GLN A 68 28.05 19.02 51.59
CA GLN A 68 27.90 20.02 50.52
C GLN A 68 28.55 19.57 49.19
N GLN A 69 29.67 18.85 49.26
CA GLN A 69 30.33 18.30 48.08
C GLN A 69 29.54 17.13 47.47
N ALA A 70 28.95 16.26 48.30
CA ALA A 70 28.07 15.20 47.86
C ALA A 70 26.79 15.73 47.17
N ASP A 71 26.18 16.78 47.74
CA ASP A 71 24.99 17.43 47.14
C ASP A 71 25.31 18.07 45.78
N ALA A 72 26.50 18.68 45.65
CA ALA A 72 26.97 19.22 44.38
C ALA A 72 27.22 18.13 43.33
N GLN A 73 27.79 16.99 43.73
CA GLN A 73 28.00 15.85 42.83
C GLN A 73 26.68 15.18 42.41
N ALA A 74 25.73 15.02 43.35
CA ALA A 74 24.39 14.50 43.04
C ALA A 74 23.64 15.40 42.05
N SER A 75 23.67 16.72 42.27
CA SER A 75 23.06 17.69 41.36
C SER A 75 23.70 17.68 39.97
N ALA A 76 25.02 17.52 39.90
CA ALA A 76 25.74 17.41 38.63
C ALA A 76 25.41 16.10 37.89
N ALA A 77 25.29 14.98 38.61
CA ALA A 77 24.88 13.70 38.05
C ALA A 77 23.45 13.75 37.52
N ASP A 78 22.53 14.35 38.26
CA ASP A 78 21.13 14.55 37.84
C ASP A 78 21.02 15.45 36.60
N ALA A 79 21.81 16.52 36.54
CA ALA A 79 21.88 17.39 35.36
C ALA A 79 22.44 16.66 34.13
N ALA A 80 23.47 15.83 34.32
CA ALA A 80 24.04 15.01 33.25
C ALA A 80 23.06 13.94 32.75
N ALA A 81 22.33 13.28 33.67
CA ALA A 81 21.31 12.29 33.34
C ALA A 81 20.11 12.90 32.58
N LYS A 82 19.66 14.10 32.97
CA LYS A 82 18.61 14.83 32.23
C LYS A 82 19.07 15.20 30.83
N LYS A 83 20.30 15.72 30.69
CA LYS A 83 20.85 16.12 29.39
C LYS A 83 20.98 14.93 28.43
N SER A 84 21.44 13.78 28.90
CA SER A 84 21.55 12.56 28.08
C SER A 84 20.17 11.97 27.73
N ALA A 85 19.19 12.06 28.63
CA ALA A 85 17.80 11.68 28.35
C ALA A 85 17.16 12.59 27.29
N GLU A 86 17.35 13.90 27.36
CA GLU A 86 16.86 14.85 26.36
C GLU A 86 17.52 14.65 24.98
N GLU A 87 18.83 14.42 24.94
CA GLU A 87 19.56 14.18 23.71
C GLU A 87 19.12 12.88 23.03
N SER A 88 18.98 11.79 23.79
CA SER A 88 18.48 10.51 23.27
C SER A 88 17.02 10.62 22.78
N ALA A 89 16.17 11.35 23.48
CA ALA A 89 14.80 11.64 23.05
C ALA A 89 14.76 12.45 21.74
N ARG A 90 15.63 13.48 21.59
CA ARG A 90 15.74 14.25 20.34
C ARG A 90 16.24 13.39 19.18
N LEU A 91 17.23 12.55 19.41
CA LEU A 91 17.75 11.64 18.39
C LEU A 91 16.70 10.63 17.94
N GLN A 92 15.88 10.10 18.86
CA GLN A 92 14.80 9.22 18.47
C GLN A 92 13.68 9.95 17.72
N ALA A 93 13.26 11.13 18.20
CA ALA A 93 12.27 11.93 17.49
C ALA A 93 12.72 12.25 16.06
N ALA A 94 14.01 12.55 15.85
CA ALA A 94 14.57 12.76 14.52
C ALA A 94 14.57 11.50 13.64
N LYS A 95 14.91 10.32 14.21
CA LYS A 95 14.85 9.04 13.50
C LYS A 95 13.41 8.66 13.13
N ASP A 96 12.47 8.81 14.04
CA ASP A 96 11.04 8.56 13.82
C ASP A 96 10.47 9.50 12.76
N ALA A 97 10.82 10.79 12.80
CA ALA A 97 10.41 11.74 11.78
C ALA A 97 10.97 11.36 10.39
N LYS A 98 12.24 10.96 10.31
CA LYS A 98 12.85 10.50 9.05
C LYS A 98 12.20 9.22 8.54
N SER A 99 11.93 8.26 9.42
CA SER A 99 11.26 7.00 9.09
C SER A 99 9.85 7.23 8.57
N LYS A 100 9.04 8.05 9.26
CA LYS A 100 7.69 8.40 8.83
C LYS A 100 7.67 9.13 7.49
N LYS A 101 8.62 10.05 7.27
CA LYS A 101 8.77 10.75 5.98
C LYS A 101 9.10 9.76 4.85
N ALA A 102 10.07 8.87 5.06
CA ALA A 102 10.44 7.86 4.07
C ALA A 102 9.28 6.90 3.74
N ALA A 103 8.52 6.47 4.75
CA ALA A 103 7.33 5.64 4.55
C ALA A 103 6.23 6.37 3.76
N ALA A 104 5.98 7.65 4.05
CA ALA A 104 5.02 8.46 3.32
C ALA A 104 5.44 8.68 1.85
N GLU A 105 6.72 8.96 1.60
CA GLU A 105 7.29 9.10 0.26
C GLU A 105 7.21 7.79 -0.54
N ALA A 106 7.55 6.65 0.09
CA ALA A 106 7.44 5.34 -0.54
C ALA A 106 5.99 4.99 -0.92
N LYS A 107 5.02 5.30 -0.04
CA LYS A 107 3.60 5.12 -0.34
C LYS A 107 3.15 6.02 -1.50
N ALA A 108 3.53 7.29 -1.49
CA ALA A 108 3.17 8.22 -2.56
C ALA A 108 3.78 7.79 -3.92
N GLU A 109 5.01 7.28 -3.92
CA GLU A 109 5.64 6.73 -5.12
C GLU A 109 4.93 5.48 -5.63
N ALA A 110 4.55 4.55 -4.74
CA ALA A 110 3.80 3.35 -5.09
C ALA A 110 2.42 3.71 -5.69
N ASP A 111 1.70 4.65 -5.06
CA ASP A 111 0.40 5.13 -5.54
C ASP A 111 0.55 5.80 -6.92
N ARG A 112 1.61 6.59 -7.15
CA ARG A 112 1.89 7.23 -8.45
C ARG A 112 2.18 6.19 -9.54
N LYS A 113 3.02 5.19 -9.25
CA LYS A 113 3.33 4.10 -10.18
C LYS A 113 2.08 3.29 -10.53
N ALA A 114 1.26 2.96 -9.54
CA ALA A 114 -0.01 2.26 -9.75
C ALA A 114 -0.97 3.08 -10.62
N ALA A 115 -1.07 4.39 -10.40
CA ALA A 115 -1.91 5.28 -11.21
C ALA A 115 -1.40 5.41 -12.65
N GLU A 116 -0.07 5.49 -12.85
CA GLU A 116 0.54 5.54 -14.18
C GLU A 116 0.31 4.22 -14.95
N GLN A 117 0.48 3.09 -14.27
CA GLN A 117 0.22 1.77 -14.85
C GLN A 117 -1.24 1.62 -15.28
N LYS A 118 -2.20 2.01 -14.42
CA LYS A 118 -3.63 2.01 -14.78
C LYS A 118 -3.92 2.87 -16.00
N LYS A 119 -3.32 4.07 -16.10
CA LYS A 119 -3.49 4.95 -17.27
C LYS A 119 -2.94 4.31 -18.55
N LYS A 120 -1.79 3.63 -18.48
CA LYS A 120 -1.21 2.91 -19.63
C LYS A 120 -2.13 1.78 -20.08
N GLU A 121 -2.61 0.96 -19.15
CA GLU A 121 -3.54 -0.14 -19.44
C GLU A 121 -4.87 0.35 -20.02
N GLU A 122 -5.42 1.45 -19.50
CA GLU A 122 -6.62 2.09 -20.05
C GLU A 122 -6.39 2.63 -21.47
N ALA A 123 -5.24 3.27 -21.72
CA ALA A 123 -4.89 3.79 -23.06
C ALA A 123 -4.70 2.65 -24.08
N GLU A 124 -4.07 1.55 -23.68
CA GLU A 124 -3.96 0.36 -24.51
C GLU A 124 -5.32 -0.31 -24.75
N ARG A 125 -6.21 -0.35 -23.75
CA ARG A 125 -7.58 -0.87 -23.91
C ARG A 125 -8.39 0.01 -24.86
N ALA A 126 -8.26 1.33 -24.75
CA ALA A 126 -8.91 2.27 -25.65
C ALA A 126 -8.41 2.09 -27.09
N SER A 127 -7.11 1.93 -27.28
CA SER A 127 -6.50 1.68 -28.59
C SER A 127 -7.00 0.36 -29.20
N ARG A 128 -7.04 -0.72 -28.41
CA ARG A 128 -7.62 -2.01 -28.84
C ARG A 128 -9.10 -1.90 -29.19
N SER A 129 -9.86 -1.11 -28.44
CA SER A 129 -11.29 -0.90 -28.71
C SER A 129 -11.54 -0.09 -29.98
N ALA A 130 -10.68 0.88 -30.30
CA ALA A 130 -10.78 1.67 -31.53
C ALA A 130 -10.56 0.83 -32.79
N VAL A 131 -9.73 -0.22 -32.72
CA VAL A 131 -9.54 -1.18 -33.83
C VAL A 131 -10.76 -2.08 -34.04
N ARG A 132 -11.63 -2.21 -33.03
CA ARG A 132 -12.78 -3.14 -32.99
C ARG A 132 -14.11 -2.44 -33.29
N ASP A 133 -14.16 -1.67 -34.36
CA ASP A 133 -15.37 -0.93 -34.70
C ASP A 133 -16.46 -1.87 -35.28
N ALA A 134 -17.38 -2.29 -34.41
CA ALA A 134 -18.53 -3.11 -34.79
C ALA A 134 -19.53 -2.38 -35.71
N SER A 135 -19.51 -1.04 -35.76
CA SER A 135 -20.45 -0.26 -36.57
C SER A 135 -20.18 -0.38 -38.07
N SER A 136 -19.00 -0.89 -38.45
CA SER A 136 -18.66 -1.24 -39.83
C SER A 136 -19.40 -2.48 -40.37
N PHE A 137 -20.02 -3.28 -39.50
CA PHE A 137 -20.78 -4.48 -39.87
C PHE A 137 -22.28 -4.17 -39.87
N THR A 138 -22.88 -4.13 -41.06
CA THR A 138 -24.33 -3.97 -41.18
C THR A 138 -25.08 -5.16 -40.58
N ALA A 139 -26.08 -4.89 -39.74
CA ALA A 139 -26.96 -5.91 -39.20
C ALA A 139 -27.74 -6.62 -40.33
N GLN A 140 -27.72 -7.95 -40.33
CA GLN A 140 -28.44 -8.82 -41.26
C GLN A 140 -29.49 -9.64 -40.51
N GLY A 141 -30.49 -10.16 -41.22
CA GLY A 141 -31.55 -10.98 -40.63
C GLY A 141 -31.04 -12.30 -40.02
N SER A 142 -29.94 -12.86 -40.56
CA SER A 142 -29.27 -14.02 -40.01
C SER A 142 -27.80 -14.09 -40.44
N TYR A 143 -27.01 -14.84 -39.69
CA TYR A 143 -25.60 -15.09 -39.98
C TYR A 143 -25.28 -16.58 -39.89
N THR A 144 -24.54 -17.09 -40.86
CA THR A 144 -23.92 -18.41 -40.80
C THR A 144 -22.74 -18.40 -39.84
N VAL A 145 -22.37 -19.56 -39.29
CA VAL A 145 -21.16 -19.71 -38.47
C VAL A 145 -19.90 -19.22 -39.21
N ALA A 146 -19.82 -19.44 -40.52
CA ALA A 146 -18.71 -18.96 -41.33
C ALA A 146 -18.64 -17.42 -41.36
N GLN A 147 -19.78 -16.74 -41.53
CA GLN A 147 -19.85 -15.27 -41.48
C GLN A 147 -19.48 -14.75 -40.08
N VAL A 148 -19.96 -15.39 -39.01
CA VAL A 148 -19.59 -15.01 -37.63
C VAL A 148 -18.09 -15.14 -37.40
N LYS A 149 -17.48 -16.25 -37.83
CA LYS A 149 -16.02 -16.45 -37.77
C LYS A 149 -15.27 -15.41 -38.60
N ALA A 150 -15.78 -15.05 -39.78
CA ALA A 150 -15.18 -14.03 -40.63
C ALA A 150 -15.20 -12.65 -39.96
N MET A 151 -16.32 -12.26 -39.34
CA MET A 151 -16.41 -11.03 -38.54
C MET A 151 -15.42 -11.06 -37.37
N ALA A 152 -15.34 -12.17 -36.64
CA ALA A 152 -14.38 -12.32 -35.56
C ALA A 152 -12.92 -12.19 -36.03
N ARG A 153 -12.58 -12.71 -37.21
CA ARG A 153 -11.22 -12.54 -37.78
C ARG A 153 -10.86 -11.09 -38.09
N GLN A 154 -11.85 -10.24 -38.38
CA GLN A 154 -11.63 -8.82 -38.66
C GLN A 154 -11.57 -7.99 -37.37
N MET A 155 -12.27 -8.40 -36.32
CA MET A 155 -12.36 -7.66 -35.07
C MET A 155 -11.31 -8.08 -34.03
N VAL A 156 -10.95 -9.36 -33.99
CA VAL A 156 -10.01 -9.89 -32.99
C VAL A 156 -8.58 -9.73 -33.52
N PRO A 157 -7.63 -9.19 -32.73
CA PRO A 157 -6.22 -9.20 -33.09
C PRO A 157 -5.75 -10.59 -33.52
N ALA A 158 -4.96 -10.68 -34.59
CA ALA A 158 -4.65 -11.95 -35.24
C ALA A 158 -3.95 -12.96 -34.31
N ASP A 159 -3.06 -12.47 -33.46
CA ASP A 159 -2.35 -13.21 -32.41
C ASP A 159 -3.27 -13.68 -31.27
N GLN A 160 -4.41 -13.00 -31.07
CA GLN A 160 -5.41 -13.33 -30.06
C GLN A 160 -6.53 -14.24 -30.57
N PHE A 161 -6.68 -14.36 -31.88
CA PHE A 161 -7.84 -15.02 -32.51
C PHE A 161 -8.00 -16.48 -32.11
N GLN A 162 -6.91 -17.25 -32.02
CA GLN A 162 -7.02 -18.68 -31.69
C GLN A 162 -7.58 -18.89 -30.27
N CYS A 163 -7.07 -18.15 -29.29
CA CYS A 163 -7.55 -18.20 -27.91
C CYS A 163 -9.03 -17.78 -27.81
N PHE A 164 -9.39 -16.68 -28.47
CA PHE A 164 -10.78 -16.23 -28.57
C PHE A 164 -11.68 -17.31 -29.19
N SER A 165 -11.23 -17.91 -30.30
CA SER A 165 -11.96 -18.94 -31.01
C SER A 165 -12.23 -20.17 -30.15
N ASN A 166 -11.27 -20.58 -29.34
CA ASN A 166 -11.43 -21.71 -28.43
C ASN A 166 -12.54 -21.44 -27.41
N ILE A 167 -12.53 -20.27 -26.76
CA ILE A 167 -13.59 -19.87 -25.82
C ILE A 167 -14.95 -19.88 -26.52
N VAL A 168 -15.11 -19.16 -27.63
CA VAL A 168 -16.40 -19.09 -28.34
C VAL A 168 -16.90 -20.48 -28.76
N ASN A 169 -15.99 -21.37 -29.13
CA ASN A 169 -16.34 -22.74 -29.48
C ASN A 169 -16.89 -23.52 -28.28
N HIS A 170 -16.29 -23.39 -27.10
CA HIS A 170 -16.78 -23.99 -25.86
C HIS A 170 -18.10 -23.37 -25.38
N GLU A 171 -18.24 -22.05 -25.48
CA GLU A 171 -19.40 -21.34 -24.95
C GLU A 171 -20.66 -21.54 -25.81
N SER A 172 -20.54 -21.43 -27.13
CA SER A 172 -21.70 -21.36 -28.01
C SER A 172 -21.62 -22.21 -29.27
N THR A 173 -20.47 -22.88 -29.50
CA THR A 173 -20.17 -23.50 -30.81
C THR A 173 -20.40 -22.50 -31.96
N TRP A 174 -20.04 -21.23 -31.73
CA TRP A 174 -20.22 -20.11 -32.67
C TRP A 174 -21.68 -19.74 -33.01
N ASN A 175 -22.66 -20.19 -32.22
CA ASN A 175 -24.05 -19.78 -32.36
C ASN A 175 -24.32 -18.48 -31.58
N TYR A 176 -24.43 -17.36 -32.30
CA TYR A 176 -24.73 -16.04 -31.71
C TYR A 176 -26.13 -15.92 -31.09
N ARG A 177 -27.01 -16.91 -31.32
CA ARG A 177 -28.34 -17.01 -30.71
C ARG A 177 -28.43 -18.14 -29.68
N ALA A 178 -27.29 -18.73 -29.28
CA ALA A 178 -27.26 -19.77 -28.27
C ALA A 178 -27.83 -19.23 -26.95
N THR A 179 -28.83 -19.92 -26.42
CA THR A 179 -29.38 -19.65 -25.10
C THR A 179 -29.24 -20.92 -24.27
N ASN A 180 -28.55 -20.83 -23.13
CA ASN A 180 -28.56 -21.92 -22.16
C ASN A 180 -29.94 -21.97 -21.47
N PRO A 181 -30.72 -23.06 -21.59
CA PRO A 181 -32.07 -23.12 -21.04
C PRO A 181 -32.12 -23.06 -19.51
N SER A 182 -31.09 -23.55 -18.84
CA SER A 182 -31.05 -23.62 -17.37
C SER A 182 -30.62 -22.30 -16.74
N SER A 183 -29.64 -21.61 -17.32
CA SER A 183 -29.09 -20.37 -16.76
C SER A 183 -29.62 -19.09 -17.43
N GLY A 184 -30.13 -19.17 -18.66
CA GLY A 184 -30.49 -18.01 -19.47
C GLY A 184 -29.29 -17.27 -20.07
N ALA A 185 -28.08 -17.84 -19.98
CA ALA A 185 -26.89 -17.29 -20.62
C ALA A 185 -27.07 -17.20 -22.14
N TYR A 186 -26.61 -16.11 -22.76
CA TYR A 186 -26.96 -15.79 -24.15
C TYR A 186 -25.75 -15.43 -25.03
N GLY A 187 -25.81 -15.86 -26.29
CA GLY A 187 -24.94 -15.42 -27.37
C GLY A 187 -23.58 -16.09 -27.41
N LEU A 188 -22.66 -15.51 -28.17
CA LEU A 188 -21.34 -16.10 -28.48
C LEU A 188 -20.48 -16.35 -27.23
N MET A 189 -20.63 -15.49 -26.22
CA MET A 189 -19.87 -15.49 -24.98
C MET A 189 -20.68 -15.99 -23.78
N GLN A 190 -21.89 -16.54 -24.02
CA GLN A 190 -22.82 -16.98 -22.97
C GLN A 190 -22.94 -15.95 -21.83
N ALA A 191 -23.22 -14.69 -22.18
CA ALA A 191 -23.30 -13.60 -21.21
C ALA A 191 -24.49 -13.80 -20.25
N LEU A 192 -24.22 -13.66 -18.95
CA LEU A 192 -25.24 -13.75 -17.89
C LEU A 192 -25.28 -12.48 -17.01
N PRO A 193 -26.41 -11.75 -17.00
CA PRO A 193 -27.50 -11.79 -17.98
C PRO A 193 -27.10 -11.21 -19.34
N GLY A 194 -27.73 -11.69 -20.43
CA GLY A 194 -27.39 -11.32 -21.80
C GLY A 194 -27.43 -9.82 -22.11
N HIS A 195 -28.34 -9.07 -21.45
CA HIS A 195 -28.50 -7.62 -21.66
C HIS A 195 -27.25 -6.80 -21.30
N LYS A 196 -26.26 -7.35 -20.61
CA LYS A 196 -24.95 -6.70 -20.39
C LYS A 196 -24.27 -6.30 -21.71
N MET A 197 -24.56 -7.03 -22.79
CA MET A 197 -24.05 -6.74 -24.13
C MET A 197 -24.60 -5.44 -24.73
N SER A 198 -25.68 -4.86 -24.17
CA SER A 198 -26.20 -3.55 -24.59
C SER A 198 -25.18 -2.42 -24.47
N SER A 199 -24.19 -2.56 -23.58
CA SER A 199 -23.06 -1.63 -23.46
C SER A 199 -22.19 -1.54 -24.72
N ALA A 200 -22.22 -2.56 -25.59
CA ALA A 200 -21.48 -2.56 -26.85
C ALA A 200 -22.30 -2.07 -28.04
N GLY A 201 -23.65 -2.13 -27.95
CA GLY A 201 -24.60 -1.73 -28.98
C GLY A 201 -26.03 -2.19 -28.65
N ALA A 202 -27.04 -1.43 -29.06
CA ALA A 202 -28.45 -1.74 -28.79
C ALA A 202 -28.96 -3.01 -29.52
N ASP A 203 -28.27 -3.41 -30.59
CA ASP A 203 -28.56 -4.56 -31.45
C ASP A 203 -27.88 -5.87 -30.98
N TRP A 204 -27.33 -5.89 -29.76
CA TRP A 204 -26.57 -7.02 -29.20
C TRP A 204 -27.25 -8.38 -29.31
N GLN A 205 -28.58 -8.41 -29.30
CA GLN A 205 -29.33 -9.66 -29.34
C GLN A 205 -29.28 -10.31 -30.72
N SER A 206 -29.20 -9.54 -31.81
CA SER A 206 -29.22 -10.09 -33.17
C SER A 206 -27.92 -9.89 -33.94
N ASN A 207 -27.04 -9.01 -33.47
CA ASN A 207 -25.79 -8.68 -34.15
C ASN A 207 -24.57 -9.39 -33.51
N PRO A 208 -23.98 -10.41 -34.15
CA PRO A 208 -22.78 -11.07 -33.67
C PRO A 208 -21.56 -10.14 -33.57
N ALA A 209 -21.45 -9.10 -34.41
CA ALA A 209 -20.35 -8.13 -34.28
C ALA A 209 -20.43 -7.39 -32.95
N THR A 210 -21.64 -6.99 -32.52
CA THR A 210 -21.88 -6.39 -31.21
C THR A 210 -21.52 -7.35 -30.07
N GLN A 211 -21.85 -8.64 -30.20
CA GLN A 211 -21.47 -9.66 -29.22
C GLN A 211 -19.95 -9.89 -29.16
N ILE A 212 -19.26 -9.91 -30.32
CA ILE A 212 -17.80 -10.02 -30.41
C ILE A 212 -17.12 -8.80 -29.75
N LYS A 213 -17.60 -7.58 -30.04
CA LYS A 213 -17.10 -6.35 -29.42
C LYS A 213 -17.25 -6.39 -27.91
N TRP A 214 -18.42 -6.78 -27.40
CA TRP A 214 -18.64 -6.94 -25.98
C TRP A 214 -17.71 -7.99 -25.36
N GLY A 215 -17.62 -9.18 -25.99
CA GLY A 215 -16.77 -10.27 -25.54
C GLY A 215 -15.29 -9.88 -25.43
N LEU A 216 -14.79 -9.16 -26.44
CA LEU A 216 -13.42 -8.65 -26.43
C LEU A 216 -13.18 -7.65 -25.30
N SER A 217 -14.14 -6.74 -25.04
CA SER A 217 -14.06 -5.80 -23.92
C SER A 217 -14.08 -6.53 -22.57
N TYR A 218 -14.91 -7.57 -22.43
CA TYR A 218 -14.98 -8.38 -21.21
C TYR A 218 -13.67 -9.15 -20.98
N MET A 219 -13.14 -9.82 -22.00
CA MET A 219 -11.87 -10.55 -21.92
C MET A 219 -10.72 -9.63 -21.51
N ASP A 220 -10.59 -8.48 -22.18
CA ASP A 220 -9.56 -7.50 -21.86
C ASP A 220 -9.73 -6.95 -20.43
N SER A 221 -10.97 -6.78 -19.96
CA SER A 221 -11.21 -6.25 -18.63
C SER A 221 -10.96 -7.24 -17.51
N ARG A 222 -11.30 -8.51 -17.72
CA ARG A 222 -11.27 -9.51 -16.65
C ARG A 222 -10.01 -10.35 -16.63
N TYR A 223 -9.37 -10.53 -17.79
CA TYR A 223 -8.22 -11.40 -17.99
C TYR A 223 -7.05 -10.71 -18.72
N GLY A 224 -7.18 -9.43 -19.08
CA GLY A 224 -6.15 -8.66 -19.78
C GLY A 224 -6.12 -8.86 -21.29
N SER A 225 -6.45 -10.06 -21.78
CA SER A 225 -6.55 -10.38 -23.22
C SER A 225 -7.40 -11.65 -23.47
N PRO A 226 -7.80 -11.94 -24.72
CA PRO A 226 -8.42 -13.22 -25.06
C PRO A 226 -7.57 -14.45 -24.75
N CYS A 227 -6.24 -14.34 -24.84
CA CYS A 227 -5.35 -15.45 -24.43
C CYS A 227 -5.23 -15.55 -22.91
N GLY A 228 -5.23 -14.43 -22.18
CA GLY A 228 -5.35 -14.46 -20.72
C GLY A 228 -6.64 -15.17 -20.27
N ALA A 229 -7.75 -14.92 -20.96
CA ALA A 229 -9.01 -15.60 -20.73
C ALA A 229 -8.92 -17.10 -21.02
N TRP A 230 -8.27 -17.49 -22.13
CA TRP A 230 -8.12 -18.90 -22.49
C TRP A 230 -7.21 -19.67 -21.52
N SER A 231 -6.13 -19.04 -21.05
CA SER A 231 -5.29 -19.60 -19.98
C SER A 231 -6.07 -19.80 -18.69
N PHE A 232 -6.90 -18.82 -18.31
CA PHE A 232 -7.77 -18.94 -17.16
C PHE A 232 -8.76 -20.10 -17.32
N TRP A 233 -9.42 -20.20 -18.48
CA TRP A 233 -10.36 -21.28 -18.77
C TRP A 233 -9.69 -22.65 -18.69
N GLN A 234 -8.48 -22.82 -19.25
CA GLN A 234 -7.76 -24.10 -19.16
C GLN A 234 -7.45 -24.54 -17.73
N ALA A 235 -7.21 -23.57 -16.83
CA ALA A 235 -6.92 -23.87 -15.43
C ALA A 235 -8.18 -24.14 -14.59
N ASN A 236 -9.31 -23.53 -14.94
CA ASN A 236 -10.49 -23.50 -14.08
C ASN A 236 -11.72 -24.22 -14.67
N ASN A 237 -11.71 -24.47 -15.99
CA ASN A 237 -12.83 -25.00 -16.77
C ASN A 237 -14.10 -24.12 -16.72
N TRP A 238 -13.94 -22.81 -16.50
CA TRP A 238 -15.01 -21.81 -16.58
C TRP A 238 -14.49 -20.46 -17.07
N TYR A 239 -15.43 -19.60 -17.51
CA TYR A 239 -15.20 -18.28 -18.09
C TYR A 239 -16.31 -17.29 -17.69
#